data_AF-R6H6T6-F1
#
_entry.id   AF-R6H6T6-F1
#
_cell.length_a   1.000
_cell.length_b   1.000
_cell.length_c   1.000
_cell.angle_alpha   90.00
_cell.angle_beta   90.00
_cell.angle_gamma   90.00
#
_symmetry.space_group_name_H-M   'P 1'
#
loop_
_entity.id
_entity.type
_entity.pdbx_description
1 polymer ?
#
loop_
_entity_poly.entity_id
_entity_poly.type
_entity_poly.pdbx_seq_one_letter_code
_entity_poly.pdbx_strand_id
1 'polypeptide(L)'
;MIKCKNKCPLGKFDGCCQCCPENKDCPEACEENPNACGEATFGEETGLAEFRATQLATLNVIASLSAHKKAIEEQEKQMKAALYEAMVKYGIKKFESDVLNLTLVEPTTATSIDSAKLKKKYPDIAAECSKSSAKAGYVKIALKGDKS
;
A
#
# COMPACT_ATOMS: atom_id res chain seq x y z
N MET A 1 -6.92 -8.69 -25.65
CA MET A 1 -7.95 -7.90 -26.36
C MET A 1 -8.98 -7.43 -25.35
N ILE A 2 -9.48 -6.20 -25.51
CA ILE A 2 -10.49 -5.62 -24.61
C ILE A 2 -11.87 -6.12 -25.05
N LYS A 3 -12.60 -6.75 -24.13
CA LYS A 3 -13.98 -7.19 -24.32
C LYS A 3 -14.93 -6.20 -23.64
N CYS A 4 -16.21 -6.24 -24.01
CA CYS A 4 -17.26 -5.44 -23.37
C CYS A 4 -18.37 -6.36 -22.85
N LYS A 5 -18.94 -6.04 -21.69
CA LYS A 5 -20.17 -6.71 -21.20
C LYS A 5 -21.37 -6.39 -22.10
N ASN A 6 -21.42 -5.17 -22.63
CA ASN A 6 -22.47 -4.74 -23.54
C ASN A 6 -22.18 -5.23 -24.95
N LYS A 7 -23.16 -5.89 -25.55
CA LYS A 7 -23.10 -6.33 -26.95
C LYS A 7 -23.22 -5.11 -27.88
N CYS A 8 -22.62 -5.20 -29.06
CA CYS A 8 -22.79 -4.21 -30.10
C CYS A 8 -24.29 -4.11 -30.48
N PRO A 9 -24.92 -2.92 -30.47
CA PRO A 9 -26.32 -2.75 -30.86
C PRO A 9 -26.59 -3.16 -32.32
N LEU A 10 -25.56 -3.04 -33.17
CA LEU A 10 -25.61 -3.46 -34.57
C LEU A 10 -25.19 -4.93 -34.79
N GLY A 11 -24.76 -5.63 -33.74
CA GLY A 11 -24.33 -7.04 -33.80
C GLY A 11 -23.07 -7.32 -34.64
N LYS A 12 -22.35 -6.29 -35.09
CA LYS A 12 -21.23 -6.41 -36.04
C LYS A 12 -19.87 -6.76 -35.42
N PHE A 13 -19.68 -6.52 -34.13
CA PHE A 13 -18.39 -6.67 -33.46
C PHE A 13 -18.55 -7.31 -32.07
N ASP A 14 -17.73 -8.31 -31.78
CA ASP A 14 -17.69 -9.02 -30.49
C ASP A 14 -16.46 -8.59 -29.68
N GLY A 15 -16.54 -7.40 -29.10
CA GLY A 15 -15.44 -6.79 -28.35
C GLY A 15 -15.78 -5.36 -27.92
N CYS A 16 -14.80 -4.66 -27.33
CA CYS A 16 -14.98 -3.26 -26.97
C CYS A 16 -15.24 -2.40 -28.22
N CYS A 17 -16.31 -1.61 -28.20
CA CYS A 17 -16.68 -0.74 -29.33
C CYS A 17 -15.55 0.24 -29.71
N GLN A 18 -14.75 0.71 -28.74
CA GLN A 18 -13.56 1.54 -28.94
C GLN A 18 -12.41 0.82 -29.68
N CYS A 19 -12.44 -0.52 -29.74
CA CYS A 19 -11.52 -1.33 -30.53
C CYS A 19 -12.11 -1.76 -31.88
N CYS A 20 -13.33 -1.35 -32.21
CA CYS A 20 -13.99 -1.71 -33.46
C CYS A 20 -13.38 -0.90 -34.63
N PRO A 21 -12.97 -1.53 -35.74
CA PRO A 21 -12.40 -0.83 -36.88
C PRO A 21 -13.40 0.14 -37.55
N GLU A 22 -14.70 -0.15 -37.48
CA GLU A 22 -15.77 0.70 -38.01
C GLU A 22 -16.25 1.77 -37.01
N ASN A 23 -15.59 1.91 -35.85
CA ASN A 23 -16.04 2.83 -34.78
C ASN A 23 -16.14 4.29 -35.25
N LYS A 24 -15.20 4.76 -36.08
CA LYS A 24 -15.10 6.16 -36.52
C LYS A 24 -16.32 6.65 -37.31
N ASP A 25 -16.97 5.76 -38.03
CA ASP A 25 -18.09 6.06 -38.92
C ASP A 25 -19.40 5.43 -38.41
N CYS A 26 -19.40 4.88 -37.18
CA CYS A 26 -20.54 4.21 -36.60
C CYS A 26 -21.44 5.21 -35.84
N PRO A 27 -22.73 5.35 -36.19
CA PRO A 27 -23.64 6.25 -35.49
C PRO A 27 -23.93 5.82 -34.04
N GLU A 28 -23.78 4.52 -33.75
CA GLU A 28 -23.96 3.93 -32.42
C GLU A 28 -22.62 3.64 -31.73
N ALA A 29 -21.57 4.41 -32.08
CA ALA A 29 -20.26 4.29 -31.44
C ALA A 29 -20.34 4.65 -29.96
N CYS A 30 -19.77 3.80 -29.10
CA CYS A 30 -19.60 4.13 -27.69
C CYS A 30 -18.51 5.19 -27.55
N GLU A 31 -18.81 6.30 -26.88
CA GLU A 31 -17.87 7.40 -26.63
C GLU A 31 -17.04 7.22 -25.35
N GLU A 32 -17.43 6.26 -24.50
CA GLU A 32 -16.81 6.04 -23.20
C GLU A 32 -15.44 5.37 -23.31
N ASN A 33 -14.48 5.85 -22.51
CA ASN A 33 -13.15 5.26 -22.44
C ASN A 33 -13.22 3.87 -21.76
N PRO A 34 -12.62 2.80 -22.34
CA PRO A 34 -12.63 1.47 -21.74
C PRO A 34 -12.04 1.43 -20.33
N ASN A 35 -11.15 2.35 -19.97
CA ASN A 35 -10.55 2.42 -18.63
C ASN A 35 -11.47 3.04 -17.56
N ALA A 36 -12.53 3.74 -17.97
CA ALA A 36 -13.40 4.49 -17.05
C ALA A 36 -14.85 3.99 -17.02
N CYS A 37 -15.31 3.30 -18.07
CA CYS A 37 -16.72 2.95 -18.24
C CYS A 37 -17.23 1.82 -17.32
N GLY A 38 -16.34 1.03 -16.71
CA GLY A 38 -16.69 -0.11 -15.84
C GLY A 38 -17.26 -1.35 -16.55
N GLU A 39 -17.55 -1.22 -17.84
CA GLU A 39 -18.17 -2.25 -18.69
C GLU A 39 -17.17 -2.99 -19.57
N ALA A 40 -15.98 -2.40 -19.77
CA ALA A 40 -14.88 -3.05 -20.45
C ALA A 40 -14.20 -4.07 -19.53
N THR A 41 -13.82 -5.20 -20.12
CA THR A 41 -13.04 -6.26 -19.47
C THR A 41 -11.74 -6.44 -20.23
N PHE A 42 -10.63 -6.38 -19.51
CA PHE A 42 -9.30 -6.50 -20.09
C PHE A 42 -8.85 -7.95 -19.99
N GLY A 43 -8.42 -8.56 -21.11
CA GLY A 43 -7.73 -9.85 -21.06
C GLY A 43 -6.43 -9.74 -20.26
N GLU A 44 -5.97 -10.83 -19.64
CA GLU A 44 -4.86 -10.83 -18.66
C GLU A 44 -3.61 -10.06 -19.11
N GLU A 45 -3.12 -10.30 -20.33
CA GLU A 45 -1.93 -9.61 -20.87
C GLU A 45 -2.18 -8.12 -21.12
N THR A 46 -3.33 -7.77 -21.71
CA THR A 46 -3.72 -6.37 -21.94
C THR A 46 -4.03 -5.61 -20.65
N GLY A 47 -4.62 -6.29 -19.66
CA GLY A 47 -4.93 -5.71 -18.35
C GLY A 47 -3.66 -5.46 -17.53
N LEU A 48 -2.65 -6.34 -17.62
CA LEU A 48 -1.37 -6.11 -16.98
C LEU A 48 -0.62 -4.92 -17.59
N ALA A 49 -0.64 -4.79 -18.92
CA ALA A 49 -0.03 -3.65 -19.61
C ALA A 49 -0.69 -2.32 -19.22
N GLU A 50 -2.02 -2.28 -19.24
CA GLU A 50 -2.80 -1.09 -18.88
C GLU A 50 -2.69 -0.75 -17.39
N PHE A 51 -2.69 -1.75 -16.52
CA PHE A 51 -2.42 -1.57 -15.09
C PHE A 51 -1.04 -0.97 -14.86
N ARG A 52 -0.01 -1.46 -15.55
CA ARG A 52 1.33 -0.87 -15.46
C ARG A 52 1.33 0.57 -15.95
N ALA A 53 0.72 0.87 -17.09
CA ALA A 53 0.70 2.22 -17.64
C ALA A 53 -0.04 3.22 -16.74
N THR A 54 -1.22 2.84 -16.24
CA THR A 54 -2.06 3.72 -15.40
C THR A 54 -1.55 3.85 -13.97
N GLN A 55 -0.96 2.79 -13.40
CA GLN A 55 -0.53 2.77 -12.00
C GLN A 55 0.97 3.08 -11.82
N LEU A 56 1.75 3.30 -12.88
CA LEU A 56 3.19 3.56 -12.80
C LEU A 56 3.50 4.76 -11.88
N ALA A 57 2.76 5.86 -12.06
CA ALA A 57 2.91 7.06 -11.25
C ALA A 57 2.64 6.76 -9.77
N THR A 58 1.54 6.06 -9.47
CA THR A 58 1.18 5.62 -8.12
C THR A 58 2.26 4.71 -7.51
N LEU A 59 2.81 3.77 -8.27
CA LEU A 59 3.87 2.86 -7.82
C LEU A 59 5.17 3.63 -7.49
N ASN A 60 5.56 4.59 -8.33
CA ASN A 60 6.72 5.44 -8.09
C ASN A 60 6.55 6.30 -6.84
N VAL A 61 5.36 6.88 -6.64
CA VAL A 61 5.02 7.62 -5.43
C VAL A 61 5.13 6.72 -4.19
N ILE A 62 4.59 5.49 -4.24
CA ILE A 62 4.69 4.54 -3.11
C ILE A 62 6.14 4.16 -2.83
N ALA A 63 6.96 3.95 -3.85
CA ALA A 63 8.38 3.65 -3.68
C ALA A 63 9.13 4.80 -3.01
N SER A 64 8.89 6.04 -3.46
CA SER A 64 9.48 7.25 -2.86
C SER A 64 9.01 7.44 -1.42
N LEU A 65 7.72 7.31 -1.14
CA LEU A 65 7.18 7.41 0.22
C LEU A 65 7.75 6.33 1.15
N SER A 66 7.96 5.11 0.65
CA SER A 66 8.56 4.02 1.41
C SER A 66 10.03 4.31 1.74
N ALA A 67 10.80 4.87 0.81
CA ALA A 67 12.17 5.29 1.04
C ALA A 67 12.24 6.45 2.04
N HIS A 68 11.38 7.47 1.88
CA HIS A 68 11.30 8.61 2.80
C HIS A 68 10.90 8.17 4.21
N LYS A 69 9.96 7.23 4.33
CA LYS A 69 9.58 6.68 5.64
C LYS A 69 10.77 6.05 6.36
N LYS A 70 11.55 5.20 5.67
CA LYS A 70 12.77 4.61 6.27
C LYS A 70 13.76 5.68 6.73
N ALA A 71 13.96 6.72 5.92
CA ALA A 71 14.85 7.83 6.27
C ALA A 71 14.35 8.63 7.48
N ILE A 72 13.05 8.92 7.55
CA ILE A 72 12.42 9.62 8.67
C ILE A 72 12.48 8.78 9.95
N GLU A 73 12.24 7.47 9.88
CA GLU A 73 12.35 6.58 11.04
C GLU A 73 13.78 6.54 11.60
N GLU A 74 14.81 6.59 10.74
CA GLU A 74 16.20 6.65 11.17
C GLU A 74 16.57 8.02 11.76
N GLN A 75 16.13 9.11 11.12
CA GLN A 75 16.29 10.46 11.66
C GLN A 75 15.58 10.62 13.01
N GLU A 76 14.39 10.05 13.18
CA GLU A 76 13.64 10.08 14.43
C GLU A 76 14.40 9.36 15.55
N LYS A 77 15.00 8.19 15.27
CA LYS A 77 15.85 7.49 16.25
C LYS A 77 17.06 8.31 16.65
N GLN A 78 17.76 8.90 15.68
CA GLN A 78 18.94 9.74 15.95
C GLN A 78 18.56 10.98 16.76
N MET A 79 17.46 11.66 16.42
CA MET A 79 16.97 12.82 17.17
C MET A 79 16.50 12.45 18.58
N LYS A 80 15.81 11.32 18.75
CA LYS A 80 15.44 10.80 20.08
C LYS A 80 16.66 10.44 20.93
N ALA A 81 17.69 9.85 20.33
CA ALA A 81 18.94 9.53 21.02
C ALA A 81 19.68 10.81 21.44
N ALA A 82 19.82 11.78 20.53
CA ALA A 82 20.44 13.07 20.85
C ALA A 82 19.67 13.84 21.93
N LEU A 83 18.32 13.83 21.88
CA LEU A 83 17.47 14.41 22.93
C LEU A 83 17.65 13.67 24.26
N TYR A 84 17.73 12.35 24.26
CA TYR A 84 17.99 11.57 25.47
C TYR A 84 19.36 11.91 26.07
N GLU A 85 20.42 11.93 25.27
CA GLU A 85 21.77 12.32 25.71
C GLU A 85 21.81 13.75 26.27
N ALA A 86 21.12 14.68 25.61
CA ALA A 86 21.00 16.05 26.10
C ALA A 86 20.22 16.10 27.44
N MET A 87 19.08 15.41 27.54
CA MET A 87 18.29 15.36 28.78
C MET A 87 19.11 14.77 29.94
N VAL A 88 19.90 13.72 29.69
CA VAL A 88 20.81 13.13 30.69
C VAL A 88 21.93 14.12 31.06
N LYS A 89 22.58 14.73 30.07
CA LYS A 89 23.69 15.68 30.27
C LYS A 89 23.27 16.91 31.09
N TYR A 90 22.07 17.43 30.84
CA TYR A 90 21.52 18.59 31.53
C TYR A 90 20.68 18.24 32.78
N GLY A 91 20.54 16.94 33.11
CA GLY A 91 19.76 16.49 34.27
C GLY A 91 18.26 16.77 34.17
N ILE A 92 17.73 16.94 32.96
CA ILE A 92 16.34 17.29 32.69
C ILE A 92 15.49 16.01 32.70
N LYS A 93 14.63 15.87 33.72
CA LYS A 93 13.72 14.72 33.85
C LYS A 93 12.42 14.89 33.07
N LYS A 94 11.97 16.12 32.91
CA LYS A 94 10.78 16.52 32.16
C LYS A 94 11.06 17.84 31.46
N PHE A 95 10.75 17.91 30.18
CA PHE A 95 10.84 19.08 29.34
C PHE A 95 9.49 19.28 28.67
N GLU A 96 8.94 20.47 28.81
CA GLU A 96 7.63 20.84 28.28
C GLU A 96 7.84 22.02 27.31
N SER A 97 7.24 21.93 26.12
CA SER A 97 7.26 23.00 25.11
C SER A 97 5.87 23.16 24.51
N ASP A 98 5.60 24.28 23.85
CA ASP A 98 4.31 24.55 23.19
C ASP A 98 3.88 23.47 22.17
N VAL A 99 4.82 22.65 21.69
CA VAL A 99 4.57 21.64 20.65
C VAL A 99 4.75 20.21 21.17
N LEU A 100 5.62 19.98 22.17
CA LEU A 100 6.03 18.64 22.61
C LEU A 100 6.33 18.57 24.11
N ASN A 101 5.85 17.49 24.74
CA ASN A 101 6.16 17.13 26.12
C ASN A 101 7.10 15.91 26.13
N LEU A 102 8.33 16.12 26.60
CA LEU A 102 9.37 15.11 26.68
C LEU A 102 9.58 14.72 28.16
N THR A 103 9.30 13.46 28.50
CA THR A 103 9.66 12.90 29.81
C THR A 103 10.80 11.91 29.62
N LEU A 104 11.86 12.07 30.39
CA LEU A 104 12.96 11.10 30.44
C LEU A 104 12.40 9.81 31.07
N VAL A 105 12.18 8.79 30.24
CA VAL A 105 11.82 7.46 30.71
C VAL A 105 13.12 6.69 30.92
N GLU A 106 13.33 6.19 32.13
CA GLU A 106 14.45 5.29 32.42
C GLU A 106 14.39 4.05 31.50
N PRO A 107 15.51 3.37 31.21
CA PRO A 107 15.50 2.19 30.35
C PRO A 107 14.60 1.09 30.95
N THR A 108 13.34 1.07 30.54
CA THR A 108 12.39 0.03 30.91
C THR A 108 12.42 -1.05 29.83
N THR A 109 12.76 -2.25 30.23
CA THR A 109 12.81 -3.42 29.35
C THR A 109 11.40 -3.75 28.87
N ALA A 110 11.06 -3.36 27.64
CA ALA A 110 9.84 -3.79 27.00
C ALA A 110 10.00 -5.23 26.52
N THR A 111 9.55 -6.20 27.32
CA THR A 111 9.52 -7.61 26.94
C THR A 111 8.37 -7.83 25.95
N SER A 112 8.63 -7.61 24.66
CA SER A 112 7.68 -7.97 23.61
C SER A 112 7.72 -9.48 23.38
N ILE A 113 6.55 -10.13 23.49
CA ILE A 113 6.43 -11.57 23.24
C ILE A 113 6.61 -11.86 21.76
N ASP A 114 7.67 -12.62 21.44
CA ASP A 114 7.90 -13.19 20.11
C ASP A 114 6.75 -14.15 19.77
N SER A 115 5.77 -13.63 19.03
CA SER A 115 4.54 -14.34 18.68
C SER A 115 4.81 -15.55 17.78
N ALA A 116 5.96 -15.62 17.11
CA ALA A 116 6.36 -16.78 16.30
C ALA A 116 6.87 -17.92 17.18
N LYS A 117 7.61 -17.62 18.26
CA LYS A 117 7.99 -18.62 19.27
C LYS A 117 6.80 -19.08 20.12
N LEU A 118 5.87 -18.19 20.44
CA LEU A 118 4.65 -18.53 21.19
C LEU A 118 3.76 -19.51 20.39
N LYS A 119 3.55 -19.26 19.09
CA LYS A 119 2.81 -20.17 18.19
C LYS A 119 3.48 -21.55 18.04
N LYS A 120 4.81 -21.63 18.12
CA LYS A 120 5.55 -22.89 18.03
C LYS A 120 5.52 -23.72 19.31
N LYS A 121 5.53 -23.08 20.48
CA LYS A 121 5.59 -23.77 21.78
C LYS A 121 4.22 -23.99 22.43
N TYR A 122 3.25 -23.11 22.19
CA TYR A 122 1.93 -23.13 22.80
C TYR A 122 0.84 -22.73 21.77
N PRO A 123 0.51 -23.63 20.83
CA PRO A 123 -0.44 -23.36 19.75
C PRO A 123 -1.86 -23.08 20.26
N ASP A 124 -2.30 -23.74 21.33
CA ASP A 124 -3.62 -23.53 21.96
C ASP A 124 -3.80 -22.10 22.51
N ILE A 125 -2.81 -21.57 23.24
CA ILE A 125 -2.86 -20.21 23.81
C ILE A 125 -2.79 -19.13 22.72
N ALA A 126 -2.05 -19.41 21.63
CA ALA A 126 -1.99 -18.51 20.49
C ALA A 126 -3.33 -18.43 19.74
N ALA A 127 -4.10 -19.52 19.70
CA ALA A 127 -5.44 -19.52 19.13
C ALA A 127 -6.43 -18.73 20.01
N GLU A 128 -6.36 -18.89 21.34
CA GLU A 128 -7.26 -18.21 22.28
C GLU A 128 -7.04 -16.67 22.34
N CYS A 129 -5.79 -16.22 22.24
CA CYS A 129 -5.47 -14.78 22.23
C CYS A 129 -5.56 -14.11 20.84
N SER A 130 -5.90 -14.86 19.78
CA SER A 130 -5.98 -14.33 18.42
C SER A 130 -7.39 -13.85 18.09
N LYS A 131 -7.63 -12.54 18.17
CA LYS A 131 -8.80 -11.91 17.53
C LYS A 131 -8.59 -11.88 16.01
N SER A 132 -9.28 -12.74 15.28
CA SER A 132 -9.40 -12.66 13.83
C SER A 132 -10.47 -11.62 13.46
N SER A 133 -10.02 -10.46 13.00
CA SER A 133 -10.89 -9.51 12.30
C SER A 133 -10.79 -9.78 10.80
N ALA A 134 -11.95 -9.88 10.12
CA ALA A 134 -12.01 -9.92 8.68
C ALA A 134 -11.46 -8.60 8.13
N LYS A 135 -10.24 -8.62 7.62
CA LYS A 135 -9.64 -7.47 6.95
C LYS A 135 -10.06 -7.49 5.49
N ALA A 136 -10.55 -6.37 5.00
CA ALA A 136 -10.76 -6.16 3.57
C ALA A 136 -9.47 -6.51 2.80
N GLY A 137 -9.61 -7.02 1.58
CA GLY A 137 -8.47 -7.36 0.72
C GLY A 137 -7.48 -6.19 0.67
N TYR A 138 -6.21 -6.45 0.97
CA TYR A 138 -5.16 -5.43 0.96
C TYR A 138 -4.07 -5.84 -0.03
N VAL A 139 -3.53 -4.86 -0.76
CA VAL A 139 -2.39 -5.07 -1.64
C VAL A 139 -1.13 -5.05 -0.79
N LYS A 140 -0.42 -6.17 -0.71
CA LYS A 140 0.87 -6.29 -0.02
C LYS A 140 1.99 -5.79 -0.93
N ILE A 141 2.56 -4.63 -0.63
CA ILE A 141 3.69 -4.05 -1.38
C ILE A 141 4.97 -4.39 -0.63
N ALA A 142 5.83 -5.21 -1.24
CA ALA A 142 7.16 -5.55 -0.74
C ALA A 142 8.22 -5.00 -1.71
N LEU A 143 9.19 -4.25 -1.20
CA LEU A 143 10.34 -3.78 -1.97
C LEU A 143 11.22 -4.99 -2.36
N LYS A 144 11.39 -5.25 -3.65
CA LYS A 144 12.41 -6.19 -4.14
C LYS A 144 13.78 -5.52 -4.01
N GLY A 145 14.55 -5.83 -2.97
CA GLY A 145 15.94 -5.36 -2.91
C GLY A 145 16.68 -5.40 -1.57
N ASP A 146 16.06 -5.65 -0.42
CA ASP A 146 16.81 -5.82 0.85
C ASP A 146 17.26 -7.29 1.00
N LYS A 147 18.25 -7.68 0.20
CA LYS A 147 19.24 -8.67 0.61
C LYS A 147 20.48 -7.86 0.97
N SER A 148 20.67 -7.59 2.25
CA SER A 148 22.00 -7.40 2.81
C SER A 148 22.37 -8.64 3.61
#